data_AF-A0A132PTK8-F1
#
_entry.id   AF-A0A132PTK8-F1
#
_cell.length_a   1.000
_cell.length_b   1.000
_cell.length_c   1.000
_cell.angle_alpha   90.00
_cell.angle_beta   90.00
_cell.angle_gamma   90.00
#
_symmetry.space_group_name_H-M   'P 1'
#
loop_
_entity.id
_entity.type
_entity.pdbx_description
1 polymer ?
#
loop_
_entity_poly.entity_id
_entity_poly.type
_entity_poly.pdbx_seq_one_letter_code
_entity_poly.pdbx_strand_id
1 'polypeptide(L)'
;MVSERDVLGDALEHLATACKEIDALSVHALTRSELQEVLSRLHAGEKRLATVQQRLLGRMVATATASPPQFDPAAVLARRLRISLGEARRRISDAGPPAA
;
A
#
# COMPACT_ATOMS: atom_id res chain seq x y z
N MET A 1 -25.91 10.14 10.39
CA MET A 1 -24.63 10.51 9.74
C MET A 1 -24.12 9.26 9.06
N VAL A 2 -24.01 9.25 7.74
CA VAL A 2 -23.46 8.10 7.00
C VAL A 2 -21.95 8.10 7.23
N SER A 3 -21.38 6.98 7.67
CA SER A 3 -19.93 6.92 7.91
C SER A 3 -19.19 6.86 6.58
N GLU A 4 -17.94 7.35 6.52
CA GLU A 4 -17.09 7.19 5.32
C GLU A 4 -16.92 5.72 4.92
N ARG A 5 -16.96 4.81 5.90
CA ARG A 5 -16.97 3.36 5.68
C ARG A 5 -18.20 2.90 4.89
N ASP A 6 -19.37 3.45 5.21
CA ASP A 6 -20.63 3.06 4.58
C ASP A 6 -20.65 3.56 3.14
N VAL A 7 -20.22 4.82 2.91
CA VAL A 7 -20.05 5.38 1.56
C VAL A 7 -19.05 4.58 0.72
N LEU A 8 -17.93 4.15 1.32
CA LEU A 8 -16.95 3.31 0.62
C LEU A 8 -17.51 1.92 0.32
N GLY A 9 -18.28 1.35 1.23
CA GLY A 9 -18.98 0.08 1.03
C GLY A 9 -19.93 0.12 -0.16
N ASP A 10 -20.80 1.14 -0.19
CA ASP A 10 -21.75 1.36 -1.29
C ASP A 10 -21.01 1.54 -2.62
N ALA A 11 -19.93 2.32 -2.65
CA ALA A 11 -19.14 2.54 -3.86
C ALA A 11 -18.48 1.24 -4.38
N LEU A 12 -17.99 0.37 -3.48
CA LEU A 12 -17.42 -0.92 -3.85
C LEU A 12 -18.49 -1.89 -4.36
N GLU A 13 -19.71 -1.84 -3.83
CA GLU A 13 -20.83 -2.65 -4.32
C GLU A 13 -21.27 -2.21 -5.73
N HIS A 14 -21.34 -0.90 -5.98
CA HIS A 14 -21.59 -0.38 -7.33
C HIS A 14 -20.49 -0.80 -8.32
N LEU A 15 -19.22 -0.75 -7.90
CA LEU A 15 -18.11 -1.23 -8.73
C LEU A 15 -18.23 -2.72 -9.03
N ALA A 16 -18.57 -3.55 -8.03
CA ALA A 16 -18.76 -4.97 -8.21
C ALA A 16 -19.92 -5.29 -9.17
N THR A 17 -21.01 -4.53 -9.09
CA THR A 17 -22.15 -4.63 -10.03
C THR A 17 -21.72 -4.26 -11.45
N ALA A 18 -21.00 -3.15 -11.62
CA ALA A 18 -20.49 -2.73 -12.92
C ALA A 18 -19.53 -3.77 -13.53
N CYS A 19 -18.66 -4.40 -12.73
CA CYS A 19 -17.80 -5.48 -13.22
C CYS A 19 -18.61 -6.67 -13.74
N LYS A 20 -19.68 -7.07 -13.05
CA LYS A 20 -20.56 -8.15 -13.52
C LYS A 20 -21.26 -7.81 -14.84
N GLU A 21 -21.69 -6.56 -15.00
CA GLU A 21 -22.29 -6.09 -16.25
C GLU A 21 -21.27 -6.14 -17.40
N ILE A 22 -20.02 -5.74 -17.14
CA ILE A 22 -18.93 -5.80 -18.12
C ILE A 22 -18.61 -7.26 -18.49
N ASP A 23 -18.54 -8.17 -17.52
CA ASP A 23 -18.29 -9.60 -17.76
C ASP A 23 -19.40 -10.26 -18.58
N ALA A 24 -20.63 -9.75 -18.48
CA ALA A 24 -21.78 -10.22 -19.26
C ALA A 24 -21.82 -9.67 -20.69
N LEU A 25 -20.98 -8.69 -21.06
CA LEU A 25 -20.97 -8.12 -22.40
C LEU A 25 -20.39 -9.11 -23.42
N SER A 26 -21.14 -9.31 -24.51
CA SER A 26 -20.61 -9.98 -25.69
C SER A 26 -19.71 -9.04 -26.49
N VAL A 27 -18.41 -9.31 -26.47
CA VAL A 27 -17.36 -8.52 -27.15
C VAL A 27 -17.57 -8.46 -28.68
N HIS A 28 -18.38 -9.37 -29.24
CA HIS A 28 -18.67 -9.45 -30.66
C HIS A 28 -19.59 -8.34 -31.20
N ALA A 29 -20.26 -7.59 -30.32
CA ALA A 29 -21.16 -6.50 -30.70
C ALA A 29 -20.43 -5.16 -30.94
N LEU A 30 -19.15 -5.06 -30.57
CA LEU A 30 -18.38 -3.81 -30.61
C LEU A 30 -17.48 -3.76 -31.84
N THR A 31 -17.40 -2.58 -32.46
CA THR A 31 -16.40 -2.26 -33.48
C THR A 31 -15.01 -2.16 -32.87
N ARG A 32 -13.96 -2.23 -33.71
CA ARG A 32 -12.57 -2.10 -33.25
C ARG A 32 -12.28 -0.79 -32.51
N SER A 33 -12.84 0.33 -32.96
CA SER A 33 -12.69 1.64 -32.32
C SER A 33 -13.35 1.67 -30.95
N GLU A 34 -14.56 1.11 -30.83
CA GLU A 34 -15.27 1.03 -29.55
C GLU A 34 -14.52 0.12 -28.56
N LEU A 35 -13.96 -1.00 -29.04
CA LEU A 35 -13.10 -1.86 -28.20
C LEU A 35 -11.87 -1.12 -27.67
N GLN A 36 -11.21 -0.30 -28.51
CA GLN A 36 -10.06 0.51 -28.07
C GLN A 36 -10.45 1.58 -27.05
N GLU A 37 -11.61 2.20 -27.21
CA GLU A 37 -12.15 3.18 -26.28
C GLU A 37 -12.47 2.54 -24.93
N VAL A 38 -13.14 1.38 -24.93
CA VAL A 38 -13.45 0.60 -23.73
C VAL A 38 -12.17 0.22 -23.00
N LEU A 39 -11.17 -0.34 -23.69
CA LEU A 39 -9.87 -0.68 -23.10
C LEU A 39 -9.18 0.53 -22.46
N SER A 40 -9.23 1.69 -23.14
CA SER A 40 -8.63 2.92 -22.62
C SER A 40 -9.33 3.41 -21.34
N ARG A 41 -10.66 3.28 -21.28
CA ARG A 41 -11.46 3.63 -20.09
C ARG A 41 -11.20 2.68 -18.93
N LEU A 42 -11.11 1.37 -19.19
CA LEU A 42 -10.77 0.37 -18.17
C LEU A 42 -9.39 0.65 -17.57
N HIS A 43 -8.37 0.89 -18.40
CA HIS A 43 -7.02 1.23 -17.94
C HIS A 43 -6.98 2.49 -17.07
N ALA A 44 -7.76 3.52 -17.44
CA ALA A 44 -7.87 4.72 -16.62
C ALA A 44 -8.53 4.43 -15.26
N GLY A 45 -9.54 3.55 -15.23
CA GLY A 45 -10.18 3.04 -14.02
C GLY A 45 -9.21 2.30 -13.11
N GLU A 46 -8.43 1.37 -13.64
CA GLU A 46 -7.41 0.61 -12.91
C GLU A 46 -6.40 1.52 -12.20
N LYS A 47 -5.90 2.56 -12.90
CA LYS A 47 -4.98 3.54 -12.30
C LYS A 47 -5.60 4.29 -11.12
N ARG A 48 -6.87 4.66 -11.23
CA ARG A 48 -7.61 5.34 -10.15
C ARG A 48 -7.77 4.41 -8.95
N LEU A 49 -8.15 3.15 -9.18
CA LEU A 49 -8.27 2.15 -8.13
C LEU A 49 -6.93 1.90 -7.43
N ALA A 50 -5.84 1.76 -8.19
CA ALA A 50 -4.49 1.61 -7.64
C ALA A 50 -4.12 2.79 -6.74
N THR A 51 -4.46 4.02 -7.15
CA THR A 51 -4.18 5.23 -6.35
C THR A 51 -4.96 5.22 -5.03
N VAL A 52 -6.23 4.83 -5.05
CA VAL A 52 -7.05 4.69 -3.84
C VAL A 52 -6.48 3.62 -2.93
N GLN A 53 -6.08 2.46 -3.47
CA GLN A 53 -5.46 1.38 -2.69
C GLN A 53 -4.16 1.85 -2.02
N GLN A 54 -3.28 2.55 -2.75
CA GLN A 54 -2.05 3.10 -2.17
C GLN A 54 -2.33 4.10 -1.04
N ARG A 55 -3.36 4.95 -1.20
CA ARG A 55 -3.79 5.87 -0.15
C ARG A 55 -4.29 5.12 1.09
N LEU A 56 -5.10 4.08 0.91
CA LEU A 56 -5.63 3.26 2.02
C LEU A 56 -4.50 2.52 2.74
N LEU A 57 -3.59 1.89 2.00
CA LEU A 57 -2.41 1.22 2.56
C LEU A 57 -1.50 2.21 3.29
N GLY A 58 -1.22 3.37 2.70
CA GLY A 58 -0.45 4.43 3.35
C GLY A 58 -1.10 4.88 4.66
N ARG A 59 -2.44 4.99 4.68
CA ARG A 59 -3.17 5.29 5.92
C ARG A 59 -3.04 4.15 6.94
N MET A 60 -3.20 2.90 6.54
CA MET A 60 -3.02 1.74 7.43
C MET A 60 -1.64 1.70 8.07
N VAL A 61 -0.58 1.94 7.28
CA VAL A 61 0.80 2.01 7.79
C VAL A 61 0.97 3.19 8.75
N ALA A 62 0.40 4.36 8.45
CA ALA A 62 0.49 5.53 9.32
C ALA A 62 -0.34 5.40 10.61
N THR A 63 -1.48 4.71 10.56
CA THR A 63 -2.34 4.45 11.73
C THR A 63 -1.91 3.26 12.55
N ALA A 64 -1.04 2.40 12.00
CA ALA A 64 -0.33 1.42 12.79
C ALA A 64 0.62 2.16 13.73
N THR A 65 0.12 2.52 14.91
CA THR A 65 0.88 2.85 16.13
C THR A 65 1.69 1.66 16.64
N ALA A 66 2.17 0.80 15.75
CA ALA A 66 3.34 0.02 16.05
C ALA A 66 4.47 1.05 16.14
N SER A 67 4.89 1.38 17.37
CA SER A 67 6.26 1.83 17.55
C SER A 67 7.12 0.95 16.64
N PRO A 68 8.00 1.52 15.79
CA PRO A 68 8.94 0.69 15.05
C PRO A 68 9.50 -0.30 16.06
N PRO A 69 9.58 -1.61 15.73
CA PRO A 69 9.94 -2.62 16.73
C PRO A 69 11.13 -2.05 17.49
N GLN A 70 11.03 -1.94 18.81
CA GLN A 70 12.13 -1.40 19.61
C GLN A 70 13.27 -2.40 19.47
N PHE A 71 14.06 -2.21 18.42
CA PHE A 71 15.22 -3.00 18.15
C PHE A 71 16.28 -2.46 19.08
N ASP A 72 16.82 -3.32 19.95
CA ASP A 72 18.05 -2.99 20.67
C ASP A 72 19.15 -2.78 19.61
N PRO A 73 19.65 -1.54 19.41
CA PRO A 73 20.64 -1.25 18.37
C PRO A 73 21.91 -2.08 18.56
N ALA A 74 22.27 -2.39 19.82
CA ALA A 74 23.42 -3.23 20.11
C ALA A 74 23.17 -4.69 19.68
N ALA A 75 21.96 -5.21 19.86
CA ALA A 75 21.61 -6.56 19.43
C ALA A 75 21.59 -6.70 17.89
N VAL A 76 21.08 -5.68 17.18
CA VAL A 76 21.12 -5.66 15.71
C VAL A 76 22.56 -5.61 15.21
N LEU A 77 23.38 -4.75 15.79
CA LEU A 77 24.77 -4.55 15.39
C LEU A 77 25.63 -5.79 15.70
N ALA A 78 25.47 -6.40 16.87
CA ALA A 78 26.10 -7.66 17.25
C ALA A 78 25.79 -8.78 16.25
N ARG A 79 24.51 -8.91 15.86
CA ARG A 79 24.07 -9.91 14.87
C ARG A 79 24.63 -9.65 13.48
N ARG A 80 24.60 -8.39 13.01
CA ARG A 80 25.03 -8.01 11.65
C ARG A 80 26.54 -8.12 11.47
N LEU A 81 27.31 -7.71 12.48
CA LEU A 81 28.76 -7.70 12.43
C LEU A 81 29.40 -8.97 13.01
N ARG A 82 28.60 -9.90 13.55
CA ARG A 82 29.05 -11.12 14.24
C ARG A 82 30.08 -10.81 15.35
N ILE A 83 29.78 -9.79 16.15
CA ILE A 83 30.58 -9.36 17.30
C ILE A 83 29.80 -9.57 18.60
N SER A 84 30.49 -9.45 19.74
CA SER A 84 29.83 -9.55 21.04
C SER A 84 28.89 -8.36 21.30
N LEU A 85 27.86 -8.56 22.13
CA LEU A 85 26.94 -7.49 22.53
C LEU A 85 27.66 -6.34 23.25
N GLY A 86 28.69 -6.65 24.04
CA GLY A 86 29.51 -5.65 24.73
C GLY A 86 30.32 -4.77 23.77
N GLU A 87 30.93 -5.39 22.74
CA GLU A 87 31.64 -4.66 21.68
C GLU A 87 30.68 -3.79 20.85
N ALA A 88 29.47 -4.30 20.59
CA ALA A 88 28.43 -3.53 19.90
C ALA A 88 28.01 -2.28 20.71
N ARG A 89 27.78 -2.42 22.02
CA ARG A 89 27.47 -1.29 22.91
C ARG A 89 28.61 -0.27 22.93
N ARG A 90 29.85 -0.74 23.05
CA ARG A 90 31.04 0.12 23.04
C ARG A 90 31.13 0.95 21.76
N ARG A 91 30.97 0.33 20.59
CA ARG A 91 31.02 1.05 19.30
C ARG A 91 29.90 2.08 19.14
N ILE A 92 28.71 1.79 19.67
CA ILE A 92 27.60 2.75 19.67
C ILE A 92 27.92 3.95 20.57
N SER A 93 28.50 3.72 21.75
CA SER A 93 28.97 4.78 22.64
C SER A 93 30.11 5.60 22.03
N ASP A 94 31.07 4.95 21.38
CA ASP A 94 32.24 5.59 20.77
C ASP A 94 31.87 6.44 19.54
N ALA A 95 30.78 6.09 18.84
CA ALA A 95 30.31 6.84 17.66
C ALA A 95 29.74 8.23 18.00
N GLY A 96 29.28 8.44 19.24
CA GLY A 96 28.65 9.69 19.68
C GLY A 96 27.40 10.10 18.86
N PRO A 97 26.69 11.18 19.25
CA PRO A 97 25.67 11.77 18.38
C PRO A 97 26.34 12.35 17.11
N PRO A 98 25.67 12.29 15.95
CA PRO A 98 26.22 12.85 14.71
C PRO A 98 26.51 14.35 14.90
N ALA A 99 27.67 14.80 14.40
CA ALA A 99 27.97 16.23 14.34
C ALA A 99 26.85 16.94 13.54
N ALA A 100 26.27 17.97 14.15
CA ALA A 100 25.15 18.75 13.63
C ALA A 100 25.52 19.56 12.39
#